data_AF-A0A5C7QIN2-F1
#
_entry.id   AF-A0A5C7QIN2-F1
#
_cell.length_a   1.000
_cell.length_b   1.000
_cell.length_c   1.000
_cell.angle_alpha   90.00
_cell.angle_beta   90.00
_cell.angle_gamma   90.00
#
_symmetry.space_group_name_H-M   'P 1'
#
loop_
_entity.id
_entity.type
_entity.pdbx_description
1 polymer ?
#
loop_
_entity_poly.entity_id
_entity_poly.type
_entity_poly.pdbx_seq_one_letter_code
_entity_poly.pdbx_strand_id
1 'polypeptide(L)'
;MPFNGSGTFSRTNGVNTGSTAWQSDRDTGVNIVVTRHDAHDQDIANGLTNCVTKDGQTTRTADSPMGGYKHTNVGSATARSNYATAGQVQDGALMWGGTSGGSANAQTVTLTPAPSAIVAGMTIRFRSGFFNSGATTLNVNGLGATNITSGTRLLIAGELATGYDYTVVFNGTSWSLQPSHPSAYVWTPTSPSGGGLQNITAITVATGMYSIDRSVCHIRGDIQGTFNSTVSNTLNIGGLPITVSSRQAIACYCDNLTSQAPQAIVPALSATVQLMLPGANWPTSGSARVNFSGVLLLA
;
A
#
# COMPACT_ATOMS: atom_id res chain seq x y z
N MET A 1 48.00 1.85 -23.58
CA MET A 1 46.54 1.91 -23.43
C MET A 1 46.10 3.29 -23.84
N PRO A 2 45.14 3.40 -24.77
CA PRO A 2 44.83 4.66 -25.44
C PRO A 2 44.38 5.78 -24.49
N PHE A 3 43.60 5.45 -23.44
CA PHE A 3 43.24 6.38 -22.36
C PHE A 3 44.08 6.16 -21.11
N ASN A 4 44.50 7.25 -20.45
CA ASN A 4 45.39 7.23 -19.28
C ASN A 4 44.68 7.02 -17.93
N GLY A 5 43.43 6.55 -17.92
CA GLY A 5 42.62 6.41 -16.69
C GLY A 5 42.06 7.73 -16.13
N SER A 6 42.45 8.89 -16.67
CA SER A 6 41.88 10.21 -16.35
C SER A 6 41.12 10.80 -17.54
N GLY A 7 40.67 9.96 -18.47
CA GLY A 7 39.90 10.36 -19.65
C GLY A 7 40.72 11.06 -20.75
N THR A 8 42.04 11.17 -20.61
CA THR A 8 42.89 11.74 -21.66
C THR A 8 43.40 10.65 -22.58
N PHE A 9 43.19 10.82 -23.88
CA PHE A 9 43.74 9.95 -24.90
C PHE A 9 45.16 10.40 -25.27
N SER A 10 46.14 9.48 -25.20
CA SER A 10 47.53 9.76 -25.57
C SER A 10 47.97 8.87 -26.72
N ARG A 11 48.31 9.49 -27.86
CA ARG A 11 48.75 8.80 -29.08
C ARG A 11 50.11 8.14 -28.89
N THR A 12 50.33 6.99 -29.54
CA THR A 12 51.65 6.40 -29.73
C THR A 12 51.88 5.98 -31.18
N ASN A 13 53.11 6.08 -31.70
CA ASN A 13 53.50 5.47 -32.98
C ASN A 13 54.33 4.19 -32.78
N GLY A 14 54.23 3.57 -31.60
CA GLY A 14 54.98 2.39 -31.19
C GLY A 14 56.35 2.70 -30.58
N VAL A 15 56.88 3.92 -30.74
CA VAL A 15 58.16 4.36 -30.16
C VAL A 15 57.97 5.64 -29.35
N ASN A 16 57.43 6.68 -29.99
CA ASN A 16 57.14 7.97 -29.39
C ASN A 16 55.68 8.02 -28.92
N THR A 17 55.43 8.68 -27.79
CA THR A 17 54.10 8.81 -27.17
C THR A 17 53.80 10.27 -26.85
N GLY A 18 52.53 10.64 -26.92
CA GLY A 18 52.04 11.99 -26.60
C GLY A 18 51.59 12.78 -27.83
N SER A 19 51.29 14.06 -27.63
CA SER A 19 50.79 14.94 -28.68
C SER A 19 51.83 15.25 -29.77
N THR A 20 53.12 15.06 -29.50
CA THR A 20 54.24 15.41 -30.38
C THR A 20 54.90 14.20 -31.05
N ALA A 21 54.29 13.01 -31.00
CA ALA A 21 54.93 11.75 -31.43
C ALA A 21 55.58 11.81 -32.83
N TRP A 22 54.94 12.48 -33.80
CA TRP A 22 55.49 12.68 -35.16
C TRP A 22 56.52 13.80 -35.27
N GLN A 23 56.47 14.82 -34.42
CA GLN A 23 57.50 15.85 -34.35
C GLN A 23 58.79 15.26 -33.78
N SER A 24 58.68 14.34 -32.81
CA SER A 24 59.82 13.57 -32.31
C SER A 24 60.47 12.70 -33.40
N ASP A 25 59.68 12.11 -34.30
CA ASP A 25 60.21 11.40 -35.48
C ASP A 25 60.95 12.37 -36.42
N ARG A 26 60.33 13.50 -36.76
CA ARG A 26 60.97 14.55 -37.59
C ARG A 26 62.28 15.04 -37.01
N ASP A 27 62.29 15.40 -35.72
CA ASP A 27 63.45 15.99 -35.04
C ASP A 27 64.60 14.98 -34.89
N THR A 28 64.30 13.68 -34.96
CA THR A 28 65.29 12.59 -34.99
C THR A 28 65.60 12.10 -36.41
N GLY A 29 65.09 12.77 -37.44
CA GLY A 29 65.32 12.43 -38.86
C GLY A 29 64.64 11.14 -39.31
N VAL A 30 63.66 10.64 -38.56
CA VAL A 30 62.87 9.46 -38.95
C VAL A 30 61.73 9.89 -39.87
N ASN A 31 61.72 9.36 -41.08
CA ASN A 31 60.63 9.54 -42.03
C ASN A 31 59.35 8.82 -41.56
N ILE A 32 58.22 9.14 -42.18
CA ILE A 32 56.98 8.37 -41.98
C ILE A 32 57.19 6.97 -42.56
N VAL A 33 57.30 5.98 -41.67
CA VAL A 33 57.48 4.57 -42.03
C VAL A 33 56.21 3.80 -41.74
N VAL A 34 55.92 2.80 -42.58
CA VAL A 34 54.69 2.00 -42.53
C VAL A 34 54.43 1.41 -41.14
N THR A 35 55.46 0.86 -40.49
CA THR A 35 55.30 0.22 -39.17
C THR A 35 54.86 1.18 -38.07
N ARG A 36 55.38 2.42 -38.07
CA ARG A 36 55.00 3.44 -37.09
C ARG A 36 53.63 4.04 -37.41
N HIS A 37 53.31 4.17 -38.70
CA HIS A 37 52.02 4.66 -39.14
C HIS A 37 50.91 3.68 -38.78
N ASP A 38 51.08 2.39 -39.09
CA ASP A 38 50.13 1.34 -38.73
C ASP A 38 49.95 1.23 -37.22
N ALA A 39 51.03 1.33 -36.44
CA ALA A 39 50.96 1.32 -34.98
C ALA A 39 50.14 2.50 -34.43
N HIS A 40 50.30 3.68 -35.02
CA HIS A 40 49.54 4.87 -34.65
C HIS A 40 48.05 4.76 -35.01
N ASP A 41 47.74 4.26 -36.21
CA ASP A 41 46.35 4.08 -36.64
C ASP A 41 45.65 3.01 -35.80
N GLN A 42 46.37 1.94 -35.45
CA GLN A 42 45.85 0.91 -34.55
C GLN A 42 45.62 1.45 -33.12
N ASP A 43 46.48 2.34 -32.61
CA ASP A 43 46.27 2.99 -31.31
C ASP A 43 45.00 3.86 -31.30
N ILE A 44 44.76 4.61 -32.38
CA ILE A 44 43.51 5.38 -32.56
C ILE A 44 42.31 4.44 -32.63
N ALA A 45 42.39 3.36 -33.41
CA ALA A 45 41.32 2.37 -33.50
C ALA A 45 40.99 1.76 -32.13
N ASN A 46 42.02 1.43 -31.33
CA ASN A 46 41.86 0.93 -29.98
C ASN A 46 41.21 1.99 -29.06
N GLY A 47 41.57 3.25 -29.21
CA GLY A 47 40.95 4.37 -28.50
C GLY A 47 39.47 4.50 -28.79
N LEU A 48 39.10 4.54 -30.06
CA LEU A 48 37.72 4.64 -30.49
C LEU A 48 36.88 3.44 -30.03
N THR A 49 37.46 2.24 -30.01
CA THR A 49 36.80 1.01 -29.51
C THR A 49 36.45 1.09 -28.03
N ASN A 50 37.17 1.91 -27.25
CA ASN A 50 36.87 2.12 -25.83
C ASN A 50 35.83 3.23 -25.58
N CYS A 51 35.46 4.00 -26.61
CA CYS A 51 34.46 5.06 -26.50
C CYS A 51 33.04 4.51 -26.61
N VAL A 52 32.08 5.09 -25.89
CA VAL A 52 30.66 4.78 -26.08
C VAL A 52 30.14 5.49 -27.34
N THR A 53 29.55 4.73 -28.26
CA THR A 53 29.01 5.27 -29.51
C THR A 53 27.54 5.71 -29.36
N LYS A 54 27.16 6.75 -30.09
CA LYS A 54 25.79 7.33 -30.06
C LYS A 54 24.69 6.38 -30.54
N ASP A 55 25.06 5.39 -31.35
CA ASP A 55 24.19 4.37 -31.91
C ASP A 55 24.11 3.10 -31.04
N GLY A 56 24.78 3.10 -29.88
CA GLY A 56 24.69 2.04 -28.89
C GLY A 56 25.43 0.76 -29.23
N GLN A 57 26.31 0.75 -30.24
CA GLN A 57 27.09 -0.43 -30.60
C GLN A 57 28.10 -0.83 -29.50
N THR A 58 28.58 0.13 -28.71
CA THR A 58 29.55 -0.14 -27.64
C THR A 58 28.84 -0.31 -26.30
N THR A 59 29.09 -1.43 -25.62
CA THR A 59 28.56 -1.71 -24.28
C THR A 59 29.46 -1.10 -23.21
N ARG A 60 28.89 -0.38 -22.24
CA ARG A 60 29.65 0.05 -21.06
C ARG A 60 30.05 -1.16 -20.21
N THR A 61 31.33 -1.26 -19.88
CA THR A 61 31.90 -2.36 -19.07
C THR A 61 32.20 -1.96 -17.62
N ALA A 62 31.92 -0.72 -17.25
CA ALA A 62 32.06 -0.18 -15.90
C ALA A 62 31.02 0.92 -15.63
N ASP A 63 30.81 1.24 -14.36
CA ASP A 63 29.94 2.35 -13.93
C ASP A 63 30.46 3.69 -14.48
N SER A 64 29.55 4.53 -14.96
CA SER A 64 29.88 5.80 -15.61
C SER A 64 29.58 6.98 -14.66
N PRO A 65 30.60 7.63 -14.08
CA PRO A 65 30.37 8.78 -13.20
C PRO A 65 29.92 9.99 -14.01
N MET A 66 28.79 10.61 -13.64
CA MET A 66 28.23 11.77 -14.36
C MET A 66 28.70 13.12 -13.84
N GLY A 67 29.51 13.19 -12.77
CA GLY A 67 30.09 14.46 -12.30
C GLY A 67 29.06 15.55 -11.93
N GLY A 68 27.83 15.18 -11.58
CA GLY A 68 26.73 16.12 -11.31
C GLY A 68 25.91 16.54 -12.53
N TYR A 69 26.27 16.09 -13.74
CA TYR A 69 25.48 16.30 -14.95
C TYR A 69 24.25 15.38 -15.02
N LYS A 70 23.24 15.82 -15.77
CA LYS A 70 21.94 15.16 -15.89
C LYS A 70 21.82 14.45 -17.25
N HIS A 71 21.12 13.33 -17.27
CA HIS A 71 20.58 12.79 -18.53
C HIS A 71 19.36 13.63 -18.93
N THR A 72 19.43 14.32 -20.06
CA THR A 72 18.35 15.16 -20.59
C THR A 72 17.66 14.47 -21.77
N ASN A 73 16.41 14.88 -22.07
CA ASN A 73 15.60 14.30 -23.15
C ASN A 73 15.47 12.76 -23.08
N VAL A 74 15.35 12.23 -21.86
CA VAL A 74 15.16 10.79 -21.62
C VAL A 74 13.71 10.44 -21.94
N GLY A 75 13.50 9.47 -22.83
CA GLY A 75 12.16 8.94 -23.12
C GLY A 75 11.60 8.14 -21.96
N SER A 76 10.27 8.11 -21.82
CA SER A 76 9.59 7.31 -20.79
C SER A 76 9.96 5.83 -20.87
N ALA A 77 10.26 5.23 -19.73
CA ALA A 77 10.52 3.80 -19.59
C ALA A 77 9.32 2.97 -20.05
N THR A 78 9.54 2.04 -20.98
CA THR A 78 8.55 1.07 -21.48
C THR A 78 8.94 -0.38 -21.17
N ALA A 79 10.19 -0.62 -20.74
CA ALA A 79 10.67 -1.90 -20.25
C ALA A 79 11.29 -1.75 -18.85
N ARG A 80 11.33 -2.83 -18.07
CA ARG A 80 11.89 -2.85 -16.71
C ARG A 80 13.39 -2.57 -16.63
N SER A 81 14.10 -2.73 -17.75
CA SER A 81 15.53 -2.42 -17.89
C SER A 81 15.81 -0.96 -18.23
N ASN A 82 14.78 -0.13 -18.42
CA ASN A 82 14.95 1.28 -18.76
C ASN A 82 15.07 2.13 -17.49
N TYR A 83 15.75 3.28 -17.61
CA TYR A 83 15.70 4.31 -16.57
C TYR A 83 14.33 4.99 -16.56
N ALA A 84 13.78 5.20 -15.36
CA ALA A 84 12.58 6.02 -15.19
C ALA A 84 12.92 7.49 -15.42
N THR A 85 12.05 8.22 -16.13
CA THR A 85 12.14 9.68 -16.16
C THR A 85 11.62 10.27 -14.85
N ALA A 86 12.09 11.47 -14.49
CA ALA A 86 11.59 12.15 -13.29
C ALA A 86 10.06 12.34 -13.32
N GLY A 87 9.50 12.65 -14.51
CA GLY A 87 8.04 12.76 -14.70
C GLY A 87 7.31 11.46 -14.41
N GLN A 88 7.79 10.31 -14.91
CA GLN A 88 7.17 9.01 -14.61
C GLN A 88 7.15 8.68 -13.12
N VAL A 89 8.19 9.10 -12.39
CA VAL A 89 8.27 8.91 -10.93
C VAL A 89 7.26 9.82 -10.23
N GLN A 90 7.19 11.10 -10.61
CA GLN A 90 6.24 12.06 -10.04
C GLN A 90 4.78 11.65 -10.28
N ASP A 91 4.48 11.17 -11.48
CA ASP A 91 3.14 10.71 -11.86
C ASP A 91 2.79 9.34 -11.24
N GLY A 92 3.77 8.62 -10.69
CA GLY A 92 3.58 7.26 -10.20
C GLY A 92 3.25 6.25 -11.32
N ALA A 93 3.58 6.58 -12.57
CA ALA A 93 3.14 5.85 -13.76
C ALA A 93 3.57 4.38 -13.77
N LEU A 94 4.76 4.08 -13.22
CA LEU A 94 5.34 2.73 -13.22
C LEU A 94 4.67 1.77 -12.21
N MET A 95 3.88 2.30 -11.28
CA MET A 95 3.15 1.52 -10.26
C MET A 95 1.63 1.64 -10.37
N TRP A 96 1.13 2.37 -11.37
CA TRP A 96 -0.29 2.60 -11.61
C TRP A 96 -0.86 1.57 -12.58
N GLY A 97 -1.82 0.76 -12.09
CA GLY A 97 -2.50 -0.29 -12.86
C GLY A 97 -3.77 0.17 -13.58
N GLY A 98 -4.10 1.47 -13.52
CA GLY A 98 -5.34 2.00 -14.09
C GLY A 98 -6.59 1.67 -13.27
N THR A 99 -7.75 1.79 -13.92
CA THR A 99 -9.00 1.24 -13.39
C THR A 99 -9.00 -0.26 -13.61
N SER A 100 -9.22 -1.04 -12.55
CA SER A 100 -9.24 -2.49 -12.65
C SER A 100 -10.40 -2.99 -13.50
N GLY A 101 -10.11 -4.02 -14.29
CA GLY A 101 -11.11 -4.82 -15.01
C GLY A 101 -11.51 -6.07 -14.24
N GLY A 102 -12.11 -7.03 -14.95
CA GLY A 102 -12.52 -8.31 -14.38
C GLY A 102 -13.93 -8.28 -13.81
N SER A 103 -14.09 -8.68 -12.54
CA SER A 103 -15.37 -8.75 -11.83
C SER A 103 -15.21 -8.35 -10.35
N ALA A 104 -16.34 -8.24 -9.63
CA ALA A 104 -16.40 -7.87 -8.20
C ALA A 104 -15.31 -8.51 -7.32
N ASN A 105 -15.13 -9.82 -7.43
CA ASN A 105 -14.22 -10.61 -6.58
C ASN A 105 -12.99 -11.13 -7.35
N ALA A 106 -12.81 -10.74 -8.61
CA ALA A 106 -11.64 -11.07 -9.42
C ALA A 106 -11.20 -9.84 -10.22
N GLN A 107 -10.39 -9.01 -9.57
CA GLN A 107 -9.87 -7.76 -10.11
C GLN A 107 -8.68 -8.04 -11.04
N THR A 108 -8.58 -7.30 -12.14
CA THR A 108 -7.43 -7.38 -13.05
C THR A 108 -6.83 -6.00 -13.28
N VAL A 109 -5.50 -5.89 -13.27
CA VAL A 109 -4.79 -4.64 -13.58
C VAL A 109 -3.62 -4.90 -14.53
N THR A 110 -3.23 -3.87 -15.29
CA THR A 110 -2.12 -3.96 -16.24
C THR A 110 -1.14 -2.83 -15.97
N LEU A 111 0.08 -3.18 -15.57
CA LEU A 111 1.19 -2.27 -15.41
C LEU A 111 1.98 -2.12 -16.71
N THR A 112 2.49 -0.93 -16.94
CA THR A 112 3.50 -0.63 -17.95
C THR A 112 4.69 0.06 -17.28
N PRO A 113 5.92 -0.50 -17.33
CA PRO A 113 6.30 -1.77 -17.95
C PRO A 113 5.68 -3.01 -17.28
N ALA A 114 5.42 -4.06 -18.05
CA ALA A 114 4.89 -5.30 -17.51
C ALA A 114 5.95 -6.00 -16.62
N PRO A 115 5.61 -6.37 -15.38
CA PRO A 115 6.46 -7.25 -14.58
C PRO A 115 6.54 -8.65 -15.20
N SER A 116 7.65 -9.35 -14.97
CA SER A 116 7.81 -10.75 -15.41
C SER A 116 7.36 -11.77 -14.36
N ALA A 117 7.26 -11.32 -13.11
CA ALA A 117 6.82 -12.08 -11.95
C ALA A 117 6.34 -11.11 -10.87
N ILE A 118 5.49 -11.60 -9.98
CA ILE A 118 5.14 -10.88 -8.75
C ILE A 118 6.16 -11.24 -7.68
N VAL A 119 6.72 -10.22 -7.03
CA VAL A 119 7.78 -10.36 -6.03
C VAL A 119 7.37 -9.68 -4.72
N ALA A 120 7.85 -10.20 -3.59
CA ALA A 120 7.59 -9.60 -2.29
C ALA A 120 8.10 -8.14 -2.24
N GLY A 121 7.31 -7.25 -1.62
CA GLY A 121 7.56 -5.81 -1.57
C GLY A 121 7.05 -5.04 -2.79
N MET A 122 6.53 -5.70 -3.83
CA MET A 122 5.95 -5.00 -4.98
C MET A 122 4.71 -4.21 -4.57
N THR A 123 4.71 -2.91 -4.86
CA THR A 123 3.59 -2.01 -4.60
C THR A 123 2.85 -1.68 -5.89
N ILE A 124 1.52 -1.75 -5.87
CA ILE A 124 0.66 -1.41 -6.99
C ILE A 124 -0.45 -0.48 -6.50
N ARG A 125 -0.79 0.50 -7.33
CA ARG A 125 -1.91 1.41 -7.13
C ARG A 125 -2.91 1.21 -8.25
N PHE A 126 -4.20 1.14 -7.94
CA PHE A 126 -5.25 0.99 -8.95
C PHE A 126 -6.56 1.59 -8.46
N ARG A 127 -7.43 1.95 -9.40
CA ARG A 127 -8.82 2.32 -9.12
C ARG A 127 -9.70 1.09 -9.21
N SER A 128 -10.47 0.75 -8.18
CA SER A 128 -11.36 -0.42 -8.27
C SER A 128 -12.49 -0.17 -9.26
N GLY A 129 -12.63 -1.02 -10.28
CA GLY A 129 -13.75 -0.99 -11.23
C GLY A 129 -15.04 -1.60 -10.68
N PHE A 130 -14.98 -2.31 -9.55
CA PHE A 130 -16.13 -3.03 -9.01
C PHE A 130 -16.19 -2.97 -7.47
N PHE A 131 -17.40 -3.14 -6.94
CA PHE A 131 -17.67 -3.35 -5.53
C PHE A 131 -17.48 -4.83 -5.21
N ASN A 132 -16.65 -5.17 -4.23
CA ASN A 132 -16.46 -6.57 -3.86
C ASN A 132 -17.57 -7.07 -2.92
N SER A 133 -17.97 -8.32 -3.07
CA SER A 133 -18.99 -8.98 -2.22
C SER A 133 -18.41 -10.04 -1.28
N GLY A 134 -17.10 -10.27 -1.32
CA GLY A 134 -16.42 -11.25 -0.47
C GLY A 134 -14.91 -11.26 -0.71
N ALA A 135 -14.30 -12.43 -0.56
CA ALA A 135 -12.88 -12.63 -0.84
C ALA A 135 -12.55 -12.28 -2.29
N THR A 136 -11.53 -11.44 -2.48
CA THR A 136 -11.18 -10.88 -3.78
C THR A 136 -9.75 -11.23 -4.15
N THR A 137 -9.52 -11.57 -5.42
CA THR A 137 -8.18 -11.73 -5.99
C THR A 137 -7.80 -10.55 -6.88
N LEU A 138 -6.50 -10.28 -7.00
CA LEU A 138 -5.91 -9.40 -7.99
C LEU A 138 -5.03 -10.22 -8.95
N ASN A 139 -5.26 -10.08 -10.24
CA ASN A 139 -4.37 -10.58 -11.30
C ASN A 139 -3.69 -9.39 -11.99
N VAL A 140 -2.36 -9.36 -11.93
CA VAL A 140 -1.54 -8.28 -12.49
C VAL A 140 -0.88 -8.79 -13.77
N ASN A 141 -1.18 -8.15 -14.90
CA ASN A 141 -0.63 -8.49 -16.22
C ASN A 141 -0.78 -9.98 -16.60
N GLY A 142 -1.79 -10.68 -16.07
CA GLY A 142 -2.00 -12.11 -16.35
C GLY A 142 -1.03 -13.06 -15.65
N LEU A 143 -0.23 -12.58 -14.68
CA LEU A 143 0.77 -13.39 -13.97
C LEU A 143 0.19 -14.34 -12.91
N GLY A 144 -1.13 -14.36 -12.75
CA GLY A 144 -1.85 -15.25 -11.84
C GLY A 144 -2.67 -14.48 -10.81
N ALA A 145 -3.91 -14.94 -10.59
CA ALA A 145 -4.80 -14.35 -9.61
C ALA A 145 -4.35 -14.69 -8.19
N THR A 146 -4.10 -13.68 -7.38
CA THR A 146 -3.67 -13.86 -5.98
C THR A 146 -4.59 -13.08 -5.04
N ASN A 147 -4.90 -13.62 -3.87
CA ASN A 147 -5.81 -12.99 -2.91
C ASN A 147 -5.33 -11.60 -2.49
N ILE A 148 -6.28 -10.68 -2.31
CA ILE A 148 -6.11 -9.43 -1.60
C ILE A 148 -6.51 -9.67 -0.14
N THR A 149 -5.70 -9.21 0.79
CA THR A 149 -5.92 -9.34 2.23
C THR A 149 -5.94 -7.98 2.92
N SER A 150 -6.78 -7.85 3.95
CA SER A 150 -6.70 -6.77 4.92
C SER A 150 -5.97 -7.32 6.14
N GLY A 151 -4.70 -6.93 6.30
CA GLY A 151 -3.78 -7.64 7.19
C GLY A 151 -3.59 -9.09 6.74
N THR A 152 -3.90 -10.05 7.62
CA THR A 152 -3.79 -11.50 7.35
C THR A 152 -5.09 -12.13 6.84
N ARG A 153 -6.21 -11.40 6.84
CA ARG A 153 -7.55 -11.91 6.48
C ARG A 153 -7.87 -11.63 5.01
N LEU A 154 -8.53 -12.55 4.32
CA LEU A 154 -9.15 -12.30 3.01
C LEU A 154 -10.14 -11.13 3.07
N LEU A 155 -10.29 -10.38 1.98
CA LEU A 155 -11.30 -9.32 1.95
C LEU A 155 -12.72 -9.84 2.22
N ILE A 156 -13.55 -8.98 2.80
CA ILE A 156 -15.01 -9.17 2.92
C ILE A 156 -15.74 -8.11 2.10
N ALA A 157 -17.05 -8.27 1.93
CA ALA A 157 -17.88 -7.34 1.19
C ALA A 157 -17.66 -5.87 1.59
N GLY A 158 -17.50 -5.01 0.58
CA GLY A 158 -17.39 -3.56 0.75
C GLY A 158 -16.01 -3.01 1.09
N GLU A 159 -14.97 -3.85 1.18
CA GLU A 159 -13.59 -3.38 1.38
C GLU A 159 -12.95 -2.79 0.12
N LEU A 160 -13.48 -3.13 -1.06
CA LEU A 160 -13.23 -2.43 -2.32
C LEU A 160 -14.55 -1.84 -2.84
N ALA A 161 -14.59 -0.53 -2.98
CA ALA A 161 -15.71 0.21 -3.55
C ALA A 161 -15.37 0.68 -4.97
N THR A 162 -16.35 0.63 -5.86
CA THR A 162 -16.20 1.09 -7.25
C THR A 162 -15.80 2.56 -7.29
N GLY A 163 -14.79 2.88 -8.10
CA GLY A 163 -14.32 4.24 -8.36
C GLY A 163 -13.30 4.78 -7.35
N TYR A 164 -12.95 4.01 -6.31
CA TYR A 164 -11.95 4.41 -5.30
C TYR A 164 -10.56 3.88 -5.64
N ASP A 165 -9.54 4.66 -5.25
CA ASP A 165 -8.14 4.34 -5.47
C ASP A 165 -7.56 3.58 -4.27
N TYR A 166 -6.93 2.45 -4.55
CA TYR A 166 -6.33 1.56 -3.56
C TYR A 166 -4.85 1.36 -3.83
N THR A 167 -4.09 1.15 -2.75
CA THR A 167 -2.70 0.70 -2.81
C THR A 167 -2.62 -0.70 -2.24
N VAL A 168 -1.92 -1.61 -2.90
CA VAL A 168 -1.65 -2.96 -2.42
C VAL A 168 -0.15 -3.25 -2.45
N VAL A 169 0.33 -4.01 -1.48
CA VAL A 169 1.74 -4.45 -1.39
C VAL A 169 1.77 -5.96 -1.33
N PHE A 170 2.52 -6.60 -2.22
CA PHE A 170 2.68 -8.05 -2.20
C PHE A 170 3.59 -8.47 -1.05
N ASN A 171 3.12 -9.32 -0.14
CA ASN A 171 3.90 -9.78 1.01
C ASN A 171 4.69 -11.08 0.76
N GLY A 172 4.62 -11.63 -0.46
CA GLY A 172 5.18 -12.93 -0.83
C GLY A 172 4.14 -14.04 -1.00
N THR A 173 2.93 -13.87 -0.44
CA THR A 173 1.82 -14.83 -0.55
C THR A 173 0.52 -14.18 -1.03
N SER A 174 0.22 -12.97 -0.57
CA SER A 174 -0.99 -12.22 -0.89
C SER A 174 -0.71 -10.73 -1.12
N TRP A 175 -1.68 -10.04 -1.72
CA TRP A 175 -1.69 -8.58 -1.84
C TRP A 175 -2.27 -7.96 -0.58
N SER A 176 -1.44 -7.34 0.26
CA SER A 176 -1.92 -6.61 1.44
C SER A 176 -2.44 -5.24 1.04
N LEU A 177 -3.71 -4.95 1.33
CA LEU A 177 -4.32 -3.62 1.14
C LEU A 177 -3.68 -2.57 2.06
N GLN A 178 -3.42 -1.36 1.54
CA GLN A 178 -2.73 -0.26 2.22
C GLN A 178 -3.55 1.05 2.24
N PRO A 179 -3.66 1.72 3.41
CA PRO A 179 -3.43 1.10 4.72
C PRO A 179 -4.32 -0.13 4.85
N SER A 180 -3.94 -1.08 5.69
CA SER A 180 -4.92 -2.04 6.21
C SER A 180 -5.89 -1.20 7.06
N HIS A 181 -6.88 -0.58 6.42
CA HIS A 181 -7.71 0.44 7.06
C HIS A 181 -8.63 -0.21 8.08
N PRO A 182 -8.97 0.50 9.18
CA PRO A 182 -10.06 0.14 10.06
C PRO A 182 -11.38 0.22 9.28
N SER A 183 -11.76 -0.85 8.58
CA SER A 183 -13.07 -0.93 7.91
C SER A 183 -14.14 -0.66 8.98
N ALA A 184 -15.02 0.32 8.75
CA ALA A 184 -16.18 0.49 9.60
C ALA A 184 -17.16 -0.65 9.30
N TYR A 185 -17.15 -1.67 10.13
CA TYR A 185 -17.98 -2.84 10.07
C TYR A 185 -19.37 -2.52 10.63
N VAL A 186 -20.43 -2.94 9.92
CA VAL A 186 -21.79 -2.88 10.45
C VAL A 186 -22.00 -4.04 11.42
N TRP A 187 -22.63 -3.75 12.53
CA TRP A 187 -23.11 -4.72 13.51
C TRP A 187 -24.58 -4.41 13.80
N THR A 188 -25.40 -5.43 14.02
CA THR A 188 -26.80 -5.26 14.46
C THR A 188 -26.88 -5.48 15.97
N PRO A 189 -27.03 -4.40 16.78
CA PRO A 189 -27.17 -4.53 18.22
C PRO A 189 -28.38 -5.39 18.60
N THR A 190 -28.17 -6.27 19.57
CA THR A 190 -29.24 -7.06 20.20
C THR A 190 -29.34 -6.67 21.66
N SER A 191 -30.48 -6.96 22.30
CA SER A 191 -30.62 -6.82 23.75
C SER A 191 -31.09 -8.13 24.37
N PRO A 192 -30.14 -9.04 24.70
CA PRO A 192 -30.49 -10.37 25.20
C PRO A 192 -31.11 -10.31 26.60
N SER A 193 -32.16 -11.11 26.83
CA SER A 193 -32.81 -11.26 28.14
C SER A 193 -32.02 -12.23 29.03
N GLY A 194 -31.49 -11.75 30.16
CA GLY A 194 -30.84 -12.59 31.16
C GLY A 194 -30.00 -11.80 32.18
N GLY A 195 -29.81 -12.37 33.37
CA GLY A 195 -28.82 -11.88 34.36
C GLY A 195 -29.26 -10.72 35.27
N GLY A 196 -30.56 -10.44 35.42
CA GLY A 196 -31.03 -9.34 36.30
C GLY A 196 -30.72 -7.93 35.78
N LEU A 197 -30.39 -7.81 34.49
CA LEU A 197 -30.10 -6.55 33.80
C LEU A 197 -31.34 -6.02 33.06
N GLN A 198 -31.33 -4.73 32.69
CA GLN A 198 -32.32 -4.17 31.77
C GLN A 198 -32.12 -4.73 30.36
N ASN A 199 -33.23 -4.89 29.65
CA ASN A 199 -33.24 -5.29 28.25
C ASN A 199 -34.32 -4.53 27.46
N ILE A 200 -34.07 -4.36 26.16
CA ILE A 200 -34.99 -3.78 25.19
C ILE A 200 -35.67 -4.93 24.44
N THR A 201 -37.00 -4.99 24.56
CA THR A 201 -37.90 -5.90 23.85
C THR A 201 -38.53 -5.19 22.65
N ALA A 202 -39.07 -5.94 21.69
CA ALA A 202 -39.69 -5.38 20.47
C ALA A 202 -38.80 -4.29 19.80
N ILE A 203 -37.56 -4.66 19.49
CA ILE A 203 -36.58 -3.75 18.88
C ILE A 203 -37.07 -3.29 17.51
N THR A 204 -37.22 -1.98 17.33
CA THR A 204 -37.68 -1.35 16.08
C THR A 204 -36.53 -0.71 15.29
N VAL A 205 -35.42 -0.37 15.95
CA VAL A 205 -34.19 0.12 15.31
C VAL A 205 -33.01 -0.57 15.97
N ALA A 206 -32.06 -1.07 15.17
CA ALA A 206 -30.81 -1.66 15.64
C ALA A 206 -29.72 -1.48 14.59
N THR A 207 -28.94 -0.41 14.73
CA THR A 207 -27.84 -0.10 13.82
C THR A 207 -26.58 0.18 14.62
N GLY A 208 -25.54 -0.61 14.39
CA GLY A 208 -24.23 -0.46 15.00
C GLY A 208 -23.15 -0.40 13.94
N MET A 209 -22.10 0.34 14.24
CA MET A 209 -20.87 0.39 13.45
C MET A 209 -19.68 0.26 14.39
N TYR A 210 -18.67 -0.50 13.98
CA TYR A 210 -17.40 -0.56 14.68
C TYR A 210 -16.26 -0.48 13.69
N SER A 211 -15.14 0.14 14.07
CA SER A 211 -13.92 0.12 13.26
C SER A 211 -12.75 -0.30 14.14
N ILE A 212 -11.78 -1.03 13.56
CA ILE A 212 -10.65 -1.58 14.31
C ILE A 212 -9.35 -0.97 13.79
N ASP A 213 -8.74 -0.10 14.59
CA ASP A 213 -7.38 0.38 14.37
C ASP A 213 -6.43 -0.31 15.33
N ARG A 214 -5.77 -1.37 14.84
CA ARG A 214 -4.83 -2.19 15.61
C ARG A 214 -5.47 -2.73 16.90
N SER A 215 -4.99 -2.31 18.07
CA SER A 215 -5.49 -2.73 19.39
C SER A 215 -6.69 -1.90 19.88
N VAL A 216 -7.19 -0.97 19.06
CA VAL A 216 -8.26 -0.05 19.41
C VAL A 216 -9.46 -0.31 18.52
N CYS A 217 -10.65 -0.36 19.11
CA CYS A 217 -11.91 -0.41 18.39
C CYS A 217 -12.76 0.81 18.70
N HIS A 218 -13.19 1.53 17.67
CA HIS A 218 -14.19 2.59 17.80
C HIS A 218 -15.57 1.99 17.55
N ILE A 219 -16.55 2.30 18.39
CA ILE A 219 -17.93 1.86 18.21
C ILE A 219 -18.89 3.04 18.20
N ARG A 220 -19.97 2.92 17.42
CA ARG A 220 -21.16 3.75 17.50
C ARG A 220 -22.38 2.86 17.28
N GLY A 221 -23.49 3.14 17.95
CA GLY A 221 -24.72 2.42 17.68
C GLY A 221 -25.96 3.11 18.20
N ASP A 222 -27.08 2.67 17.66
CA ASP A 222 -28.43 3.12 17.92
C ASP A 222 -29.32 1.89 18.07
N ILE A 223 -30.06 1.83 19.17
CA ILE A 223 -31.06 0.81 19.43
C ILE A 223 -32.33 1.45 20.00
N GLN A 224 -33.49 1.10 19.43
CA GLN A 224 -34.79 1.56 19.89
C GLN A 224 -35.72 0.38 20.10
N GLY A 225 -36.50 0.41 21.17
CA GLY A 225 -37.56 -0.56 21.42
C GLY A 225 -38.21 -0.33 22.77
N THR A 226 -38.99 -1.32 23.21
CA THR A 226 -39.74 -1.29 24.47
C THR A 226 -38.91 -1.81 25.62
N PHE A 227 -38.67 -1.01 26.64
CA PHE A 227 -37.94 -1.44 27.83
C PHE A 227 -38.78 -2.39 28.69
N ASN A 228 -38.12 -3.40 29.27
CA ASN A 228 -38.75 -4.39 30.12
C ASN A 228 -38.67 -4.00 31.61
N SER A 229 -39.71 -4.34 32.38
CA SER A 229 -40.00 -3.91 33.77
C SER A 229 -39.09 -4.47 34.87
N THR A 230 -37.87 -4.87 34.53
CA THR A 230 -36.86 -5.08 35.58
C THR A 230 -36.51 -3.70 36.16
N VAL A 231 -36.09 -3.59 37.42
CA VAL A 231 -35.48 -2.35 37.94
C VAL A 231 -33.99 -2.61 38.00
N SER A 232 -33.25 -2.13 37.00
CA SER A 232 -31.80 -2.28 36.95
C SER A 232 -31.20 -1.00 36.37
N ASN A 233 -30.08 -0.61 36.94
CA ASN A 233 -29.32 0.56 36.52
C ASN A 233 -28.41 0.26 35.33
N THR A 234 -28.47 -0.97 34.78
CA THR A 234 -27.56 -1.45 33.75
C THR A 234 -28.32 -2.04 32.57
N LEU A 235 -28.06 -1.53 31.36
CA LEU A 235 -28.64 -2.01 30.10
C LEU A 235 -27.69 -2.95 29.37
N ASN A 236 -28.23 -4.08 28.90
CA ASN A 236 -27.51 -5.11 28.18
C ASN A 236 -27.64 -4.94 26.65
N ILE A 237 -26.54 -4.67 25.96
CA ILE A 237 -26.45 -4.66 24.50
C ILE A 237 -25.45 -5.72 24.03
N GLY A 238 -25.89 -6.71 23.26
CA GLY A 238 -25.08 -7.85 22.81
C GLY A 238 -24.98 -7.98 21.30
N GLY A 239 -24.08 -8.86 20.84
CA GLY A 239 -23.88 -9.18 19.42
C GLY A 239 -22.65 -8.53 18.80
N LEU A 240 -21.93 -7.68 19.55
CA LEU A 240 -20.73 -7.02 19.05
C LEU A 240 -19.64 -8.09 18.80
N PRO A 241 -19.14 -8.24 17.56
CA PRO A 241 -18.31 -9.38 17.17
C PRO A 241 -16.82 -9.13 17.41
N ILE A 242 -16.46 -8.57 18.56
CA ILE A 242 -15.07 -8.33 18.97
C ILE A 242 -14.86 -8.75 20.43
N THR A 243 -13.63 -9.06 20.82
CA THR A 243 -13.27 -9.34 22.23
C THR A 243 -12.47 -8.17 22.80
N VAL A 244 -12.84 -7.70 24.00
CA VAL A 244 -12.13 -6.61 24.67
C VAL A 244 -11.19 -7.11 25.76
N SER A 245 -10.03 -6.46 25.91
CA SER A 245 -8.97 -6.85 26.88
C SER A 245 -9.24 -6.38 28.31
N SER A 246 -10.06 -5.34 28.50
CA SER A 246 -10.23 -4.68 29.79
C SER A 246 -11.57 -3.92 29.87
N ARG A 247 -11.93 -3.49 31.08
CA ARG A 247 -13.06 -2.59 31.31
C ARG A 247 -12.78 -1.23 30.65
N GLN A 248 -13.67 -0.78 29.78
CA GLN A 248 -13.55 0.48 29.02
C GLN A 248 -14.83 1.30 29.17
N ALA A 249 -14.69 2.61 29.38
CA ALA A 249 -15.82 3.52 29.49
C ALA A 249 -16.29 3.97 28.09
N ILE A 250 -17.58 3.80 27.81
CA ILE A 250 -18.23 4.31 26.60
C ILE A 250 -19.41 5.22 26.97
N ALA A 251 -19.69 6.19 26.11
CA ALA A 251 -20.78 7.14 26.28
C ALA A 251 -22.10 6.55 25.78
N CYS A 252 -23.18 6.79 26.51
CA CYS A 252 -24.54 6.45 26.08
C CYS A 252 -25.53 7.57 26.41
N TYR A 253 -26.59 7.65 25.62
CA TYR A 253 -27.67 8.62 25.72
C TYR A 253 -29.01 7.90 25.49
N CYS A 254 -30.00 8.19 26.35
CA CYS A 254 -31.40 7.77 26.17
C CYS A 254 -32.28 9.01 26.11
N ASP A 255 -33.23 9.04 25.18
CA ASP A 255 -34.18 10.13 24.97
C ASP A 255 -35.17 10.38 26.14
N ASN A 256 -35.31 9.43 27.07
CA ASN A 256 -36.30 9.48 28.16
C ASN A 256 -35.69 9.39 29.58
N LEU A 257 -34.41 9.77 29.76
CA LEU A 257 -33.70 9.78 31.05
C LEU A 257 -33.49 11.21 31.58
N THR A 258 -33.78 11.43 32.87
CA THR A 258 -33.71 12.74 33.54
C THR A 258 -32.32 13.13 34.08
N SER A 259 -31.33 12.22 34.11
CA SER A 259 -29.93 12.53 34.46
C SER A 259 -28.96 11.82 33.52
N GLN A 260 -27.98 12.56 32.99
CA GLN A 260 -27.15 12.15 31.84
C GLN A 260 -25.67 11.93 32.21
N ALA A 261 -25.06 10.91 31.55
CA ALA A 261 -23.63 10.68 31.29
C ALA A 261 -22.78 9.90 32.36
N PRO A 262 -21.63 9.26 31.98
CA PRO A 262 -21.59 7.86 31.54
C PRO A 262 -20.32 7.08 31.98
N GLN A 263 -20.44 5.88 32.58
CA GLN A 263 -19.28 4.97 32.67
C GLN A 263 -19.68 3.52 32.43
N ALA A 264 -19.79 3.13 31.16
CA ALA A 264 -19.95 1.73 30.79
C ALA A 264 -18.84 0.83 31.35
N ILE A 265 -19.25 -0.34 31.81
CA ILE A 265 -18.37 -1.43 32.18
C ILE A 265 -18.50 -2.45 31.05
N VAL A 266 -17.42 -2.74 30.35
CA VAL A 266 -17.39 -3.92 29.48
C VAL A 266 -16.80 -5.07 30.32
N PRO A 267 -17.56 -6.13 30.67
CA PRO A 267 -17.00 -7.28 31.37
C PRO A 267 -16.00 -8.01 30.45
N ALA A 268 -14.83 -8.36 31.00
CA ALA A 268 -13.79 -9.06 30.25
C ALA A 268 -14.25 -10.47 29.83
N LEU A 269 -13.78 -10.94 28.67
CA LEU A 269 -13.79 -12.34 28.22
C LEU A 269 -15.18 -12.99 27.95
N SER A 270 -15.89 -12.55 26.91
CA SER A 270 -17.01 -13.32 26.34
C SER A 270 -17.07 -13.18 24.81
N ALA A 271 -17.39 -14.28 24.11
CA ALA A 271 -17.43 -14.41 22.64
C ALA A 271 -18.51 -13.54 21.95
N THR A 272 -19.40 -12.94 22.73
CA THR A 272 -20.34 -11.88 22.33
C THR A 272 -20.22 -10.79 23.38
N VAL A 273 -19.56 -9.69 23.07
CA VAL A 273 -19.40 -8.61 24.04
C VAL A 273 -20.78 -8.03 24.36
N GLN A 274 -21.17 -8.19 25.63
CA GLN A 274 -22.29 -7.48 26.23
C GLN A 274 -21.76 -6.10 26.67
N LEU A 275 -22.16 -5.04 25.99
CA LEU A 275 -21.96 -3.69 26.48
C LEU A 275 -22.94 -3.50 27.64
N MET A 276 -22.40 -3.38 28.86
CA MET A 276 -23.19 -3.00 30.01
C MET A 276 -23.13 -1.48 30.16
N LEU A 277 -24.25 -0.83 29.85
CA LEU A 277 -24.38 0.61 29.93
C LEU A 277 -25.03 0.97 31.27
N PRO A 278 -24.29 1.42 32.29
CA PRO A 278 -24.85 1.87 33.53
C PRO A 278 -25.35 3.31 33.38
N GLY A 279 -26.42 3.61 34.09
CA GLY A 279 -27.00 4.94 34.20
C GLY A 279 -27.85 5.03 35.46
N ALA A 280 -28.32 6.24 35.79
CA ALA A 280 -29.43 6.35 36.72
C ALA A 280 -30.64 5.63 36.09
N ASN A 281 -31.26 4.72 36.86
CA ASN A 281 -32.44 3.90 36.53
C ASN A 281 -32.97 4.06 35.09
N TRP A 282 -32.64 3.11 34.21
CA TRP A 282 -33.19 3.05 32.86
C TRP A 282 -34.73 3.02 32.87
N PRO A 283 -35.40 3.44 31.78
CA PRO A 283 -36.84 3.31 31.68
C PRO A 283 -37.28 1.88 32.00
N THR A 284 -38.23 1.71 32.91
CA THR A 284 -38.76 0.40 33.30
C THR A 284 -39.96 -0.01 32.45
N SER A 285 -40.43 0.86 31.55
CA SER A 285 -41.51 0.58 30.62
C SER A 285 -41.53 1.62 29.49
N GLY A 286 -42.23 1.29 28.41
CA GLY A 286 -42.40 2.19 27.27
C GLY A 286 -41.27 2.11 26.24
N SER A 287 -41.50 2.74 25.09
CA SER A 287 -40.49 2.82 24.02
C SER A 287 -39.52 3.96 24.28
N ALA A 288 -38.23 3.69 24.13
CA ALA A 288 -37.18 4.69 24.17
C ALA A 288 -36.03 4.32 23.22
N ARG A 289 -35.25 5.33 22.81
CA ARG A 289 -34.09 5.18 21.92
C ARG A 289 -32.79 5.39 22.70
N VAL A 290 -31.83 4.50 22.49
CA VAL A 290 -30.50 4.54 23.09
C VAL A 290 -29.45 4.69 22.02
N ASN A 291 -28.66 5.77 22.11
CA ASN A 291 -27.47 5.98 21.31
C ASN A 291 -26.23 5.73 22.16
N PHE A 292 -25.21 5.08 21.60
CA PHE A 292 -23.94 4.83 22.30
C PHE A 292 -22.74 4.99 21.38
N SER A 293 -21.61 5.42 21.95
CA SER A 293 -20.35 5.53 21.21
C SER A 293 -19.16 5.50 22.16
N GLY A 294 -18.02 5.01 21.69
CA GLY A 294 -16.81 5.01 22.49
C GLY A 294 -15.66 4.25 21.87
N VAL A 295 -14.62 4.08 22.66
CA VAL A 295 -13.36 3.44 22.28
C VAL A 295 -13.12 2.24 23.20
N LEU A 296 -12.75 1.11 22.62
CA LEU A 296 -12.50 -0.15 23.29
C LEU A 296 -11.06 -0.62 23.02
N LEU A 297 -10.40 -1.20 24.01
CA LEU A 297 -9.14 -1.92 23.81
C LEU A 297 -9.44 -3.40 23.52
N LEU A 298 -8.86 -3.92 22.44
CA LEU A 298 -9.02 -5.32 22.04
C LEU A 298 -8.09 -6.23 22.85
N ALA A 299 -8.49 -7.50 22.99
CA ALA A 299 -7.70 -8.59 23.59
C ALA A 299 -6.69 -9.18 22.60
#